data_AF-A0A351C7D1-F1
#
_entry.id   AF-A0A351C7D1-F1
#
_cell.length_a   1.000
_cell.length_b   1.000
_cell.length_c   1.000
_cell.angle_alpha   90.00
_cell.angle_beta   90.00
_cell.angle_gamma   90.00
#
_symmetry.space_group_name_H-M   'P 1'
#
loop_
_entity.id
_entity.type
_entity.pdbx_description
1 polymer ?
#
loop_
_entity_poly.entity_id
_entity_poly.type
_entity_poly.pdbx_seq_one_letter_code
_entity_poly.pdbx_strand_id
1 'polypeptide(L)'
;MNGKALAKKARTIGTVVLVVYAVTVATNLGEFWPFSIYPMFSQGGNNWSRSLVREFPEDDSTSWEVVGLADVPGAPFSVKKMGVDPIDLANFVSKTTIWDSVRVAALRNMFFGSETPLYQIVIYRVRGELTEDHEVLVEATPYVLLSPKGDQVNPEVQQ
;
A
#
# COMPACT_ATOMS: atom_id res chain seq x y z
N MET A 1 51.64 15.08 -26.62
CA MET A 1 51.37 15.21 -25.16
C MET A 1 49.88 15.51 -25.01
N ASN A 2 48.99 14.65 -24.50
CA ASN A 2 48.94 14.28 -23.08
C ASN A 2 47.94 13.13 -22.83
N GLY A 3 47.89 12.09 -23.68
CA GLY A 3 46.96 10.96 -23.52
C GLY A 3 47.06 10.26 -22.16
N LYS A 4 48.28 10.13 -21.60
CA LYS A 4 48.50 9.60 -20.24
C LYS A 4 47.94 10.49 -19.14
N ALA A 5 48.02 11.82 -19.30
CA ALA A 5 47.47 12.77 -18.33
C ALA A 5 45.94 12.82 -18.40
N LEU A 6 45.35 12.71 -19.61
CA LEU A 6 43.92 12.54 -19.80
C LEU A 6 43.40 11.23 -19.18
N ALA A 7 44.08 10.12 -19.41
CA ALA A 7 43.72 8.83 -18.82
C ALA A 7 43.81 8.86 -17.28
N LYS A 8 44.84 9.50 -16.72
CA LYS A 8 44.97 9.68 -15.26
C LYS A 8 43.82 10.52 -14.70
N LYS A 9 43.48 11.64 -15.36
CA LYS A 9 42.33 12.49 -14.96
C LYS A 9 41.00 11.73 -15.05
N ALA A 10 40.76 11.00 -16.13
CA ALA A 10 39.55 10.20 -16.29
C ALA A 10 39.42 9.12 -15.21
N ARG A 11 40.53 8.44 -14.88
CA ARG A 11 40.55 7.46 -13.78
C ARG A 11 40.25 8.12 -12.44
N THR A 12 40.87 9.26 -12.13
CA THR A 12 40.60 10.00 -10.88
C THR A 12 39.13 10.40 -10.78
N ILE A 13 38.55 10.97 -11.85
CA ILE A 13 37.14 11.37 -11.87
C ILE A 13 36.24 10.15 -11.69
N GLY A 14 36.49 9.06 -12.43
CA GLY A 14 35.72 7.82 -12.30
C GLY A 14 35.78 7.24 -10.90
N THR A 15 36.96 7.21 -10.27
CA THR A 15 37.11 6.76 -8.88
C THR A 15 36.35 7.66 -7.91
N VAL A 16 36.44 8.98 -8.06
CA VAL A 16 35.70 9.92 -7.19
C VAL A 16 34.19 9.70 -7.32
N VAL A 17 33.67 9.56 -8.54
CA VAL A 17 32.24 9.30 -8.76
C VAL A 17 31.82 7.97 -8.11
N LEU A 18 32.60 6.90 -8.27
CA LEU A 18 32.31 5.61 -7.65
C LEU A 18 32.36 5.66 -6.13
N VAL A 19 33.30 6.39 -5.54
CA VAL A 19 33.40 6.56 -4.09
C VAL A 19 32.20 7.36 -3.55
N VAL A 20 31.85 8.47 -4.21
CA VAL A 20 30.66 9.25 -3.84
C VAL A 20 29.42 8.38 -3.91
N TYR A 21 29.27 7.59 -4.99
CA TYR A 21 28.15 6.67 -5.15
C TYR A 21 28.11 5.58 -4.07
N ALA A 22 29.24 4.94 -3.77
CA ALA A 22 29.30 3.90 -2.75
C ALA A 22 28.96 4.46 -1.35
N VAL A 23 29.47 5.64 -1.01
CA VAL A 23 29.16 6.31 0.26
C VAL A 23 27.69 6.66 0.33
N THR A 24 27.11 7.29 -0.70
CA THR A 24 25.70 7.69 -0.67
C THR A 24 24.76 6.50 -0.68
N VAL A 25 25.06 5.42 -1.40
CA VAL A 25 24.27 4.18 -1.37
C VAL A 25 24.33 3.54 0.01
N ALA A 26 25.52 3.42 0.61
CA ALA A 26 25.69 2.79 1.92
C ALA A 26 25.02 3.59 3.05
N THR A 27 25.12 4.92 3.05
CA THR A 27 24.53 5.76 4.11
C THR A 27 23.02 5.90 3.98
N ASN A 28 22.46 5.70 2.79
CA ASN A 28 21.03 5.80 2.55
C ASN A 28 20.39 4.43 2.33
N LEU A 29 20.93 3.34 2.91
CA LEU A 29 20.32 1.99 2.85
C LEU A 29 19.96 1.48 1.43
N GLY A 30 20.66 1.95 0.39
CA GLY A 30 20.35 1.60 -1.00
C GLY A 30 19.35 2.51 -1.72
N GLU A 31 18.90 3.60 -1.07
CA GLU A 31 17.85 4.50 -1.55
C GLU A 31 18.35 5.59 -2.52
N PHE A 32 19.67 5.78 -2.62
CA PHE A 32 20.25 6.82 -3.47
C PHE A 32 20.52 6.32 -4.90
N TRP A 33 19.64 6.69 -5.84
CA TRP A 33 19.76 6.39 -7.27
C TRP A 33 19.83 7.68 -8.11
N PRO A 34 21.03 8.23 -8.38
CA PRO A 34 21.19 9.56 -8.98
C PRO A 34 20.74 9.68 -10.45
N PHE A 35 20.37 8.56 -11.09
CA PHE A 35 19.86 8.53 -12.47
C PHE A 35 18.41 8.04 -12.57
N SER A 36 17.72 7.81 -11.45
CA SER A 36 16.31 7.45 -11.45
C SER A 36 15.44 8.70 -11.33
N ILE A 37 14.64 8.98 -12.36
CA ILE A 37 13.64 10.06 -12.38
C ILE A 37 12.44 9.75 -11.46
N TYR A 38 12.35 8.50 -10.99
CA TYR A 38 11.51 8.11 -9.88
C TYR A 38 12.41 8.04 -8.64
N PRO A 39 12.20 8.85 -7.59
CA PRO A 39 12.68 8.41 -6.29
C PRO A 39 12.02 7.06 -6.10
N MET A 40 12.80 5.98 -6.06
CA MET A 40 12.26 4.72 -5.58
C MET A 40 11.77 5.07 -4.17
N PHE A 41 10.45 5.06 -4.01
CA PHE A 41 9.73 5.29 -2.78
C PHE A 41 10.18 4.25 -1.77
N SER A 42 11.39 4.41 -1.23
CA SER A 42 11.85 3.58 -0.15
C SER A 42 11.03 3.98 1.05
N GLN A 43 10.03 3.16 1.33
CA GLN A 43 9.48 3.03 2.66
C GLN A 43 10.31 2.02 3.46
N GLY A 44 11.57 1.78 3.08
CA GLY A 44 12.50 0.96 3.86
C GLY A 44 12.56 1.47 5.29
N GLY A 45 12.06 0.66 6.22
CA GLY A 45 11.98 1.00 7.64
C GLY A 45 10.86 1.96 8.06
N ASN A 46 10.04 2.47 7.13
CA ASN A 46 8.90 3.34 7.46
C ASN A 46 7.58 2.58 7.37
N ASN A 47 6.69 2.84 8.34
CA ASN A 47 5.35 2.27 8.33
C ASN A 47 4.58 2.75 7.10
N TRP A 48 3.83 1.84 6.49
CA TRP A 48 3.02 2.15 5.31
C TRP A 48 1.63 1.56 5.41
N SER A 49 0.70 2.15 4.67
CA SER A 49 -0.69 1.71 4.61
C SER A 49 -1.21 1.66 3.17
N ARG A 50 -1.98 0.62 2.84
CA ARG A 50 -2.65 0.41 1.55
C ARG A 50 -4.05 -0.16 1.77
N SER A 51 -4.94 0.03 0.80
CA SER A 51 -6.23 -0.67 0.78
C SER A 51 -6.12 -2.00 0.03
N LEU A 52 -6.77 -3.04 0.55
CA LEU A 52 -6.97 -4.32 -0.14
C LEU A 52 -8.46 -4.60 -0.19
N VAL A 53 -8.96 -5.12 -1.31
CA VAL A 53 -10.39 -5.45 -1.46
C VAL A 53 -10.51 -6.91 -1.84
N ARG A 54 -11.42 -7.60 -1.17
CA ARG A 54 -11.69 -9.02 -1.38
C ARG A 54 -13.17 -9.24 -1.62
N GLU A 55 -13.48 -10.13 -2.54
CA GLU A 55 -14.85 -10.59 -2.79
C GLU A 55 -15.12 -11.81 -1.91
N PHE A 56 -16.29 -11.83 -1.28
CA PHE A 56 -16.76 -12.91 -0.43
C PHE A 56 -18.03 -13.53 -1.02
N PRO A 57 -18.20 -14.86 -0.89
CA PRO A 57 -19.51 -15.48 -1.08
C PRO A 57 -20.53 -14.91 -0.06
N GLU A 58 -21.79 -14.76 -0.45
CA GLU A 58 -22.84 -14.17 0.41
C GLU A 58 -23.12 -14.93 1.73
N ASP A 59 -22.67 -16.17 1.84
CA ASP A 59 -22.91 -17.06 2.98
C ASP A 59 -21.74 -17.10 3.97
N ASP A 60 -20.59 -16.47 3.65
CA ASP A 60 -19.48 -16.39 4.59
C ASP A 60 -19.69 -15.25 5.58
N SER A 61 -19.79 -15.59 6.86
CA SER A 61 -19.74 -14.62 7.94
C SER A 61 -18.36 -13.95 7.95
N THR A 62 -18.31 -12.64 7.66
CA THR A 62 -17.08 -11.87 7.70
C THR A 62 -16.49 -11.88 9.11
N SER A 63 -15.29 -12.45 9.26
CA SER A 63 -14.48 -12.27 10.47
C SER A 63 -13.88 -10.87 10.50
N TRP A 64 -13.97 -10.20 11.65
CA TRP A 64 -13.40 -8.88 11.87
C TRP A 64 -11.97 -8.93 12.44
N GLU A 65 -11.40 -10.12 12.56
CA GLU A 65 -10.05 -10.32 13.08
C GLU A 65 -8.99 -9.73 12.14
N VAL A 66 -7.94 -9.18 12.75
CA VAL A 66 -6.74 -8.78 12.04
C VAL A 66 -5.98 -10.05 11.64
N VAL A 67 -5.64 -10.17 10.36
CA VAL A 67 -4.96 -11.36 9.82
C VAL A 67 -3.68 -10.95 9.09
N GLY A 68 -2.73 -11.87 8.99
CA GLY A 68 -1.57 -11.69 8.12
C GLY A 68 -1.99 -11.60 6.64
N LEU A 69 -1.22 -10.86 5.82
CA LEU A 69 -1.56 -10.67 4.40
C LEU A 69 -1.74 -11.99 3.63
N ALA A 70 -1.01 -13.04 3.99
CA ALA A 70 -1.09 -14.36 3.35
C ALA A 70 -2.42 -15.09 3.64
N ASP A 71 -3.07 -14.77 4.77
CA ASP A 71 -4.23 -15.48 5.30
C ASP A 71 -5.54 -14.72 5.05
N VAL A 72 -5.50 -13.63 4.26
CA VAL A 72 -6.68 -12.80 3.99
C VAL A 72 -7.75 -13.62 3.24
N PRO A 73 -8.96 -13.78 3.81
CA PRO A 73 -10.02 -14.58 3.19
C PRO A 73 -10.60 -13.94 1.92
N GLY A 74 -11.45 -14.70 1.23
CA GLY A 74 -12.12 -14.28 -0.01
C GLY A 74 -11.23 -14.35 -1.26
N ALA A 75 -11.73 -13.84 -2.38
CA ALA A 75 -11.00 -13.76 -3.65
C ALA A 75 -10.48 -12.33 -3.90
N PRO A 76 -9.35 -12.14 -4.63
CA PRO A 76 -8.90 -10.79 -5.00
C PRO A 76 -9.96 -10.04 -5.82
N PHE A 77 -10.33 -8.84 -5.39
CA PHE A 77 -11.29 -8.01 -6.10
C PHE A 77 -10.59 -6.89 -6.87
N SER A 78 -10.89 -6.77 -8.17
CA SER A 78 -10.23 -5.79 -9.03
C SER A 78 -10.94 -4.44 -9.02
N VAL A 79 -10.43 -3.52 -8.19
CA VAL A 79 -10.99 -2.16 -8.04
C VAL A 79 -10.98 -1.37 -9.37
N LYS A 80 -9.92 -1.52 -10.18
CA LYS A 80 -9.79 -0.82 -11.47
C LYS A 80 -10.83 -1.27 -12.50
N LYS A 81 -11.23 -2.55 -12.49
CA LYS A 81 -12.29 -3.05 -13.38
C LYS A 81 -13.67 -2.46 -13.03
N MET A 82 -13.84 -2.00 -11.79
CA MET A 82 -15.03 -1.29 -11.33
C MET A 82 -14.97 0.22 -11.56
N GLY A 83 -13.94 0.72 -12.25
CA GLY A 83 -13.77 2.16 -12.46
C GLY A 83 -13.31 2.93 -11.22
N VAL A 84 -12.94 2.24 -10.14
CA VAL A 84 -12.39 2.85 -8.93
C VAL A 84 -10.91 3.14 -9.11
N ASP A 85 -10.50 4.39 -8.86
CA ASP A 85 -9.10 4.76 -8.82
C ASP A 85 -8.42 4.15 -7.56
N PRO A 86 -7.38 3.31 -7.71
CA PRO A 86 -6.73 2.67 -6.57
C PRO A 86 -6.07 3.65 -5.60
N ILE A 87 -5.60 4.81 -6.08
CA ILE A 87 -4.94 5.84 -5.27
C ILE A 87 -5.99 6.55 -4.43
N ASP A 88 -7.13 6.90 -5.02
CA ASP A 88 -8.23 7.54 -4.29
C ASP A 88 -8.80 6.61 -3.22
N LEU A 89 -9.01 5.33 -3.55
CA LEU A 89 -9.43 4.32 -2.57
C LEU A 89 -8.42 4.17 -1.44
N ALA A 90 -7.13 4.02 -1.76
CA ALA A 90 -6.09 3.87 -0.75
C ALA A 90 -6.00 5.10 0.16
N ASN A 91 -6.10 6.31 -0.40
CA ASN A 91 -6.16 7.55 0.36
C ASN A 91 -7.40 7.63 1.24
N PHE A 92 -8.57 7.27 0.72
CA PHE A 92 -9.82 7.29 1.45
C PHE A 92 -9.76 6.35 2.65
N VAL A 93 -9.36 5.09 2.44
CA VAL A 93 -9.28 4.08 3.50
C VAL A 93 -8.20 4.41 4.53
N SER A 94 -7.03 4.87 4.10
CA SER A 94 -5.92 5.17 5.03
C SER A 94 -6.13 6.43 5.86
N LYS A 95 -6.77 7.46 5.31
CA LYS A 95 -6.99 8.75 5.99
C LYS A 95 -8.28 8.81 6.78
N THR A 96 -9.21 7.88 6.56
CA THR A 96 -10.46 7.82 7.33
C THR A 96 -10.20 7.18 8.69
N THR A 97 -10.24 8.01 9.72
CA THR A 97 -10.10 7.58 11.12
C THR A 97 -11.43 7.13 11.72
N ILE A 98 -12.52 7.86 11.43
CA ILE A 98 -13.87 7.60 11.93
C ILE A 98 -14.72 7.05 10.79
N TRP A 99 -15.29 5.85 10.98
CA TRP A 99 -16.15 5.18 10.00
C TRP A 99 -17.63 5.33 10.34
N ASP A 100 -18.18 6.50 10.01
CA ASP A 100 -19.60 6.78 10.13
C ASP A 100 -20.41 6.35 8.89
N SER A 101 -21.74 6.47 8.96
CA SER A 101 -22.63 6.13 7.86
C SER A 101 -22.38 6.95 6.59
N VAL A 102 -21.87 8.18 6.71
CA VAL A 102 -21.54 9.05 5.57
C VAL A 102 -20.32 8.52 4.82
N ARG A 103 -19.28 8.10 5.55
CA ARG A 103 -18.07 7.49 4.98
C ARG A 103 -18.36 6.14 4.34
N VAL A 104 -19.20 5.32 4.96
CA VAL A 104 -19.64 4.05 4.39
C VAL A 104 -20.44 4.28 3.12
N ALA A 105 -21.38 5.23 3.12
CA ALA A 105 -22.15 5.57 1.92
C ALA A 105 -21.26 6.11 0.78
N ALA A 106 -20.27 6.94 1.10
CA ALA A 106 -19.30 7.43 0.13
C ALA A 106 -18.46 6.28 -0.47
N LEU A 107 -18.03 5.33 0.35
CA LEU A 107 -17.32 4.13 -0.11
C LEU A 107 -18.21 3.26 -0.99
N ARG A 108 -19.47 3.04 -0.60
CA ARG A 108 -20.45 2.31 -1.42
C ARG A 108 -20.64 2.98 -2.78
N ASN A 109 -20.83 4.30 -2.78
CA ASN A 109 -20.99 5.08 -4.02
C ASN A 109 -19.72 5.01 -4.90
N MET A 110 -18.53 4.92 -4.30
CA MET A 110 -17.28 4.74 -5.04
C MET A 110 -17.29 3.43 -5.84
N PHE A 111 -17.76 2.32 -5.26
CA PHE A 111 -17.77 1.01 -5.92
C PHE A 111 -18.98 0.74 -6.81
N PHE A 112 -20.16 1.20 -6.39
CA PHE A 112 -21.43 0.78 -6.99
C PHE A 112 -22.29 1.95 -7.47
N GLY A 113 -21.89 3.20 -7.22
CA GLY A 113 -22.73 4.34 -7.52
C GLY A 113 -24.08 4.25 -6.79
N SER A 114 -25.16 4.38 -7.57
CA SER A 114 -26.55 4.17 -7.11
C SER A 114 -27.04 2.73 -7.29
N GLU A 115 -26.22 1.83 -7.82
CA GLU A 115 -26.61 0.44 -8.07
C GLU A 115 -26.59 -0.40 -6.79
N THR A 116 -27.37 -1.48 -6.80
CA THR A 116 -27.32 -2.47 -5.72
C THR A 116 -26.15 -3.42 -6.01
N PRO A 117 -25.26 -3.69 -5.04
CA PRO A 117 -24.18 -4.67 -5.19
C PRO A 117 -24.74 -6.01 -5.65
N LEU A 118 -24.02 -6.69 -6.54
CA LEU A 118 -24.33 -8.05 -6.97
C LEU A 118 -23.53 -9.11 -6.20
N TYR A 119 -22.55 -8.67 -5.42
CA TYR A 119 -21.62 -9.49 -4.67
C TYR A 119 -21.19 -8.73 -3.42
N GLN A 120 -20.64 -9.47 -2.46
CA GLN A 120 -20.17 -8.95 -1.20
C GLN A 120 -18.67 -8.64 -1.31
N ILE A 121 -18.25 -7.45 -0.89
CA ILE A 121 -16.84 -7.09 -0.80
C ILE A 121 -16.46 -6.64 0.60
N VAL A 122 -15.27 -7.05 1.04
CA VAL A 122 -14.64 -6.56 2.26
C VAL A 122 -13.47 -5.67 1.88
N ILE A 123 -13.46 -4.47 2.45
CA ILE A 123 -12.39 -3.50 2.33
C ILE A 123 -11.50 -3.64 3.56
N TYR A 124 -10.23 -3.93 3.33
CA TYR A 124 -9.19 -4.04 4.32
C TYR A 124 -8.25 -2.84 4.25
N ARG A 125 -7.77 -2.41 5.42
CA ARG A 125 -6.57 -1.60 5.53
C ARG A 125 -5.39 -2.53 5.81
N VAL A 126 -4.46 -2.58 4.88
CA VAL A 126 -3.20 -3.30 5.03
C VAL A 126 -2.16 -2.34 5.58
N ARG A 127 -1.48 -2.73 6.65
CA ARG A 127 -0.37 -1.99 7.25
C ARG A 127 0.88 -2.86 7.22
N GLY A 128 1.97 -2.29 6.72
CA GLY A 128 3.29 -2.86 6.87
C GLY A 128 4.13 -2.03 7.84
N GLU A 129 4.81 -2.71 8.74
CA GLU A 129 5.74 -2.08 9.68
C GLU A 129 6.98 -2.95 9.90
N LEU A 130 8.08 -2.30 10.27
CA LEU A 130 9.29 -2.98 10.69
C LEU A 130 9.22 -3.17 12.21
N THR A 131 9.27 -4.41 12.67
CA THR A 131 9.24 -4.74 14.10
C THR A 131 10.59 -4.43 14.76
N GLU A 132 10.61 -4.46 16.10
CA GLU A 132 11.85 -4.27 16.87
C GLU A 132 12.92 -5.33 16.54
N ASP A 133 12.49 -6.53 16.13
CA ASP A 133 13.35 -7.64 15.73
C ASP A 133 13.84 -7.53 14.27
N HIS A 134 13.64 -6.38 13.61
CA HIS A 134 13.98 -6.14 12.21
C HIS A 134 13.22 -7.04 11.21
N GLU A 135 12.06 -7.55 11.59
CA GLU A 135 11.17 -8.31 10.71
C GLU A 135 10.09 -7.41 10.12
N VAL A 136 9.62 -7.75 8.91
CA VAL A 136 8.52 -7.00 8.28
C VAL A 136 7.21 -7.69 8.64
N LEU A 137 6.40 -7.02 9.45
CA LEU A 137 5.04 -7.45 9.77
C LEU A 137 4.07 -6.79 8.79
N VAL A 138 3.21 -7.60 8.14
CA VAL A 138 2.17 -7.10 7.24
C VAL A 138 0.82 -7.67 7.61
N GLU A 139 -0.04 -6.81 8.14
CA GLU A 139 -1.35 -7.15 8.66
C GLU A 139 -2.45 -6.48 7.86
N ALA A 140 -3.56 -7.19 7.69
CA ALA A 140 -4.78 -6.73 7.05
C ALA A 140 -5.89 -6.65 8.09
N THR A 141 -6.33 -5.44 8.39
CA THR A 141 -7.49 -5.19 9.25
C THR A 141 -8.74 -5.02 8.37
N PRO A 142 -9.82 -5.78 8.56
CA PRO A 142 -11.08 -5.55 7.87
C PRO A 142 -11.77 -4.30 8.42
N TYR A 143 -12.30 -3.46 7.53
CA TYR A 143 -12.87 -2.16 7.90
C TYR A 143 -14.36 -2.07 7.60
N VAL A 144 -14.73 -2.38 6.36
CA VAL A 144 -16.11 -2.25 5.88
C VAL A 144 -16.46 -3.44 5.01
N LEU A 145 -17.64 -4.00 5.26
CA LEU A 145 -18.33 -4.94 4.42
C LEU A 145 -19.39 -4.20 3.62
N LEU A 146 -19.31 -4.26 2.29
CA LEU A 146 -20.39 -3.80 1.41
C LEU A 146 -21.09 -5.02 0.84
N SER A 147 -22.41 -5.10 1.03
CA SER A 147 -23.19 -6.23 0.55
C SER A 147 -24.56 -5.81 -0.02
N PRO A 148 -25.23 -6.71 -0.76
CA PRO A 148 -26.61 -6.49 -1.21
C PRO A 148 -27.60 -6.42 -0.04
N LYS A 149 -27.33 -7.13 1.06
CA LYS A 149 -28.18 -7.22 2.26
C LYS A 149 -28.00 -6.04 3.22
N GLY A 150 -26.96 -5.24 3.02
CA GLY A 150 -26.63 -4.09 3.85
C GLY A 150 -25.13 -3.98 4.13
N ASP A 151 -24.68 -2.78 4.46
CA ASP A 151 -23.29 -2.52 4.78
C ASP A 151 -23.03 -2.74 6.27
N GLN A 152 -21.86 -3.27 6.62
CA GLN A 152 -21.42 -3.43 8.00
C GLN A 152 -20.04 -2.79 8.18
N VAL A 153 -19.82 -2.21 9.35
CA VAL A 153 -18.53 -1.62 9.72
C VAL A 153 -17.93 -2.48 10.82
N ASN A 154 -16.62 -2.67 10.79
CA ASN A 154 -15.93 -3.32 11.90
C ASN A 154 -16.19 -2.52 13.19
N PRO A 155 -16.77 -3.13 14.24
CA PRO A 155 -17.10 -2.42 15.49
C PRO A 155 -15.89 -1.74 16.14
N GLU A 156 -14.69 -2.28 15.94
CA GLU A 156 -13.45 -1.74 16.54
C GLU A 156 -12.98 -0.44 15.87
N VAL A 157 -13.36 -0.21 14.60
CA VAL A 157 -13.00 1.00 13.85
C VAL A 157 -14.09 2.07 13.84
N GLN A 158 -15.24 1.79 14.47
CA GLN A 158 -16.41 2.68 14.53
C GLN A 158 -16.31 3.76 15.63
N GLN A 159 -15.09 4.11 16.07
CA GLN A 159 -14.84 5.04 17.19
C GLN A 159 -14.90 6.51 16.77
#